data_AF-W1PRR6-F1
#
_entry.id   AF-W1PRR6-F1
#
_cell.length_a   1.000
_cell.length_b   1.000
_cell.length_c   1.000
_cell.angle_alpha   90.00
_cell.angle_beta   90.00
_cell.angle_gamma   90.00
#
_symmetry.space_group_name_H-M   'P 1'
#
loop_
_entity.id
_entity.type
_entity.pdbx_description
1 polymer ?
#
loop_
_entity_poly.entity_id
_entity_poly.type
_entity_poly.pdbx_seq_one_letter_code
_entity_poly.pdbx_strand_id
1 'polypeptide(L)'
;MWRLAGTAVDLLVQVRLWDLAVALLGLFIFSGVSQRLRHKGPIIWPFLGVVPSFILHIDNVYAWATNASRQSGGTFSYRGVSPGRLFGVVTVDPANLEYILKSKFKKFPKGKYYRERFSDFLGDGIFNADDDVWKEQRRVANAEMHSSRFVEFSFKTIEHLVCNKLLKLTEKLAVSHEMVDLQDVFLRFTFDNICMAAFGVDPGCLGLDLPDVPFARAFEQATELTLFRFLVPPFVWKPMKYFDIGTERRLREVIKVVHKFAEKTVSDRKFECQRSGGILDRSDLLTRLIQGPDLQ
;
A
#
# COMPACT_ATOMS: atom_id res chain seq x y z
N MET A 1 16.53 50.16 35.61
CA MET A 1 15.59 49.06 35.30
C MET A 1 14.55 49.41 34.24
N TRP A 2 13.97 50.62 34.21
CA TRP A 2 12.91 50.97 33.24
C TRP A 2 13.36 51.19 31.78
N ARG A 3 14.64 51.50 31.51
CA ARG A 3 15.15 51.67 30.13
C ARG A 3 15.38 50.35 29.37
N LEU A 4 15.56 49.23 30.08
CA LEU A 4 15.70 47.91 29.46
C LEU A 4 14.33 47.31 29.09
N ALA A 5 13.26 47.71 29.79
CA ALA A 5 11.90 47.27 29.48
C ALA A 5 11.34 47.94 28.21
N GLY A 6 11.60 49.24 28.02
CA GLY A 6 11.15 49.96 26.79
C GLY A 6 11.82 49.45 25.51
N THR A 7 13.10 49.13 25.58
CA THR A 7 13.87 48.60 24.42
C THR A 7 13.42 47.21 23.99
N ALA A 8 13.01 46.34 24.92
CA ALA A 8 12.46 45.02 24.60
C ALA A 8 11.07 45.11 23.94
N VAL A 9 10.24 46.07 24.34
CA VAL A 9 8.91 46.31 23.75
C VAL A 9 9.05 46.89 22.34
N ASP A 10 9.97 47.83 22.11
CA ASP A 10 10.23 48.40 20.78
C ASP A 10 10.83 47.37 19.79
N LEU A 11 11.68 46.45 20.28
CA LEU A 11 12.20 45.32 19.50
C LEU A 11 11.08 44.36 19.07
N LEU A 12 10.13 44.05 19.95
CA LEU A 12 8.98 43.19 19.66
C LEU A 12 8.02 43.81 18.64
N VAL A 13 7.91 45.14 18.60
CA VAL A 13 7.06 45.89 17.65
C VAL A 13 7.68 45.93 16.24
N GLN A 14 8.99 45.71 16.10
CA GLN A 14 9.69 45.73 14.80
C GLN A 14 9.85 44.36 14.14
N VAL A 15 9.59 43.25 14.84
CA VAL A 15 9.68 41.91 14.23
C VAL A 15 8.55 41.73 13.23
N ARG A 16 8.88 41.77 11.93
CA ARG A 16 7.92 41.48 10.87
C ARG A 16 7.77 39.97 10.72
N LEU A 17 6.62 39.54 10.20
CA LEU A 17 6.37 38.12 9.87
C LEU A 17 7.48 37.49 9.02
N TRP A 18 8.12 38.27 8.14
CA TRP A 18 9.24 37.82 7.31
C TRP A 18 10.52 37.55 8.12
N ASP A 19 10.80 38.30 9.19
CA ASP A 19 11.98 38.08 10.03
C ASP A 19 11.85 36.75 10.78
N LEU A 20 10.64 36.44 11.27
CA LEU A 20 10.32 35.14 11.85
C LEU A 20 10.44 34.02 10.81
N ALA A 21 9.94 34.22 9.59
CA ALA A 21 10.07 33.22 8.52
C ALA A 21 11.53 32.94 8.16
N VAL A 22 12.37 33.97 8.04
CA VAL A 22 13.81 33.84 7.76
C VAL A 22 14.53 33.17 8.92
N ALA A 23 14.23 33.54 10.17
CA ALA A 23 14.83 32.92 11.35
C ALA A 23 14.46 31.42 11.45
N LEU A 24 13.19 31.08 11.22
CA LEU A 24 12.72 29.69 11.20
C LEU A 24 13.36 28.89 10.07
N LEU A 25 13.50 29.48 8.87
CA LEU A 25 14.20 28.86 7.75
C LEU A 25 15.69 28.63 8.08
N GLY A 26 16.35 29.62 8.68
CA GLY A 26 17.74 29.52 9.13
C GLY A 26 17.94 28.42 10.16
N LEU A 27 17.06 28.33 11.17
CA LEU A 27 17.05 27.24 12.16
C LEU A 27 16.78 25.88 11.52
N PHE A 28 15.87 25.82 10.54
CA PHE A 28 15.56 24.60 9.80
C PHE A 28 16.77 24.10 8.99
N ILE A 29 17.46 24.99 8.27
CA ILE A 29 18.67 24.64 7.53
C ILE A 29 19.80 24.24 8.49
N PHE A 30 20.04 25.04 9.54
CA PHE A 30 21.09 24.78 10.52
C PHE A 30 20.89 23.44 11.22
N SER A 31 19.66 23.14 11.65
CA SER A 31 19.34 21.85 12.27
C SER A 31 19.50 20.67 11.30
N GLY A 32 19.12 20.82 10.03
CA GLY A 32 19.36 19.82 8.99
C GLY A 32 20.86 19.55 8.76
N VAL A 33 21.68 20.61 8.70
CA VAL A 33 23.15 20.51 8.57
C VAL A 33 23.77 19.87 9.81
N SER A 34 23.41 20.37 11.00
CA SER A 34 23.88 19.83 12.28
C SER A 34 23.54 18.35 12.43
N GLN A 35 22.36 17.95 12.00
CA GLN A 35 21.94 16.57 12.01
C GLN A 35 22.71 15.70 11.02
N ARG A 36 22.94 16.18 9.79
CA ARG A 36 23.74 15.47 8.79
C ARG A 36 25.18 15.27 9.25
N LEU A 37 25.73 16.21 10.02
CA LEU A 37 27.06 16.08 10.62
C LEU A 37 27.10 15.07 11.78
N ARG A 38 25.99 14.89 12.50
CA ARG A 38 25.92 14.06 13.71
C ARG A 38 25.42 12.63 13.45
N HIS A 39 24.60 12.41 12.43
CA HIS A 39 23.96 11.12 12.16
C HIS A 39 24.44 10.51 10.85
N LYS A 40 24.78 9.22 10.89
CA LYS A 40 25.20 8.43 9.72
C LYS A 40 24.04 7.84 8.91
N GLY A 41 22.81 8.32 9.12
CA GLY A 41 21.59 7.85 8.45
C GLY A 41 20.81 8.97 7.77
N PRO A 42 19.56 8.73 7.34
CA PRO A 42 18.72 9.75 6.75
C PRO A 42 18.57 10.98 7.64
N ILE A 43 18.51 12.16 7.02
CA ILE A 43 18.22 13.41 7.72
C ILE A 43 16.79 13.33 8.27
N ILE A 44 16.63 13.59 9.57
CA ILE A 44 15.34 13.65 10.26
C ILE A 44 15.02 15.12 10.53
N TRP A 45 14.49 15.79 9.51
CA TRP A 45 14.19 17.21 9.52
C TRP A 45 13.30 17.61 10.72
N PRO A 46 13.47 18.82 11.27
CA PRO A 46 12.58 19.31 12.33
C PRO A 46 11.13 19.28 11.88
N PHE A 47 10.26 18.73 12.74
CA PHE A 47 8.81 18.55 12.52
C PHE A 47 8.39 17.68 11.34
N LEU A 48 9.14 17.63 10.23
CA LEU A 48 8.79 16.87 9.04
C LEU A 48 9.40 15.45 9.02
N GLY A 49 10.37 15.19 9.89
CA GLY A 49 11.02 13.90 9.97
C GLY A 49 11.76 13.55 8.67
N VAL A 50 11.67 12.31 8.21
CA VAL A 50 12.33 11.84 6.99
C VAL A 50 11.56 12.18 5.71
N VAL A 51 10.33 12.71 5.81
CA VAL A 51 9.43 12.90 4.66
C VAL A 51 10.02 13.78 3.56
N PRO A 52 10.66 14.94 3.84
CA PRO A 52 11.28 15.74 2.78
C PRO A 52 12.39 14.99 2.04
N SER A 53 13.24 14.28 2.78
CA SER A 53 14.28 13.43 2.19
C SER A 53 13.69 12.30 1.35
N PHE A 54 12.58 11.70 1.78
CA PHE A 54 11.89 10.67 1.01
C PHE A 54 11.32 11.23 -0.29
N ILE A 55 10.61 12.37 -0.24
CA ILE A 55 10.02 13.01 -1.44
C ILE A 55 11.10 13.39 -2.45
N LEU A 56 12.23 13.94 -2.00
CA LEU A 56 13.36 14.29 -2.89
C LEU A 56 13.99 13.08 -3.58
N HIS A 57 13.76 11.87 -3.07
CA HIS A 57 14.31 10.63 -3.63
C HIS A 57 13.21 9.65 -4.03
N ILE A 58 11.97 10.11 -4.27
CA ILE A 58 10.85 9.21 -4.55
C ILE A 58 11.09 8.38 -5.82
N ASP A 59 11.70 8.98 -6.84
CA ASP A 59 12.06 8.32 -8.10
C ASP A 59 13.21 7.31 -7.95
N ASN A 60 13.95 7.35 -6.84
CA ASN A 60 15.08 6.48 -6.57
C ASN A 60 15.11 5.99 -5.12
N VAL A 61 13.92 5.66 -4.59
CA VAL A 61 13.72 5.34 -3.17
C VAL A 61 14.56 4.15 -2.73
N TYR A 62 14.73 3.15 -3.60
CA TYR A 62 15.49 1.94 -3.31
C TYR A 62 16.99 2.22 -3.16
N ALA A 63 17.60 3.00 -4.06
CA ALA A 63 19.02 3.33 -3.92
C ALA A 63 19.26 4.27 -2.73
N TRP A 64 18.34 5.21 -2.48
CA TRP A 64 18.40 6.07 -1.30
C TRP A 64 18.34 5.25 0.00
N ALA A 65 17.38 4.33 0.14
CA ALA A 65 17.24 3.46 1.30
C ALA A 65 18.46 2.53 1.49
N THR A 66 19.01 2.00 0.38
CA THR A 66 20.22 1.17 0.39
C THR A 66 21.42 1.97 0.90
N ASN A 67 21.62 3.18 0.39
CA ASN A 67 22.70 4.07 0.81
C ASN A 67 22.56 4.48 2.28
N ALA A 68 21.35 4.83 2.72
CA ALA A 68 21.04 5.14 4.11
C ALA A 68 21.39 3.98 5.06
N SER A 69 21.00 2.76 4.67
CA SER A 69 21.32 1.54 5.42
C SER A 69 22.83 1.33 5.49
N ARG A 70 23.53 1.43 4.36
CA ARG A 70 24.99 1.24 4.29
C ARG A 70 25.75 2.24 5.15
N GLN A 71 25.38 3.52 5.11
CA GLN A 71 26.03 4.57 5.92
C GLN A 71 25.80 4.37 7.42
N SER A 72 24.64 3.83 7.80
CA SER A 72 24.26 3.62 9.20
C SER A 72 24.76 2.29 9.78
N GLY A 73 25.55 1.50 9.05
CA GLY A 73 25.97 0.17 9.49
C GLY A 73 24.84 -0.86 9.48
N GLY A 74 23.84 -0.68 8.62
CA GLY A 74 22.75 -1.61 8.38
C GLY A 74 21.46 -1.34 9.17
N THR A 75 21.49 -0.50 10.20
CA THR A 75 20.30 -0.19 11.01
C THR A 75 20.20 1.30 11.32
N PHE A 76 19.04 1.91 11.09
CA PHE A 76 18.80 3.32 11.41
C PHE A 76 17.38 3.59 11.88
N SER A 77 17.21 4.60 12.73
CA SER A 77 15.90 5.09 13.15
C SER A 77 15.35 6.12 12.18
N TYR A 78 14.03 6.16 12.00
CA TYR A 78 13.34 7.22 11.29
C TYR A 78 12.19 7.79 12.12
N ARG A 79 11.77 9.00 11.77
CA ARG A 79 10.59 9.69 12.31
C ARG A 79 9.83 10.31 11.15
N GLY A 80 8.50 10.29 11.19
CA GLY A 80 7.65 11.03 10.27
C GLY A 80 7.31 12.42 10.78
N VAL A 81 6.26 13.01 10.20
CA VAL A 81 5.80 14.36 10.54
C VAL A 81 5.22 14.39 11.96
N SER A 82 5.63 15.37 12.77
CA SER A 82 5.09 15.69 14.09
C SER A 82 3.82 16.55 13.96
N PRO A 83 2.77 16.33 14.78
CA PRO A 83 2.64 15.38 15.89
C PRO A 83 2.15 13.97 15.48
N GLY A 84 2.34 13.54 14.24
CA GLY A 84 1.78 12.30 13.67
C GLY A 84 2.25 10.96 14.24
N ARG A 85 3.13 10.96 15.25
CA ARG A 85 3.63 9.78 15.99
C ARG A 85 4.19 8.63 15.13
N LEU A 86 4.55 8.89 13.87
CA LEU A 86 5.27 7.91 13.06
C LEU A 86 6.74 7.91 13.47
N PHE A 87 7.22 6.79 13.97
CA PHE A 87 8.63 6.53 14.20
C PHE A 87 8.89 5.04 14.09
N GLY A 88 10.13 4.67 13.79
CA GLY A 88 10.50 3.28 13.68
C GLY A 88 11.99 3.10 13.43
N VAL A 89 12.37 1.84 13.20
CA VAL A 89 13.72 1.44 12.86
C VAL A 89 13.66 0.65 11.57
N VAL A 90 14.57 0.95 10.66
CA VAL A 90 14.85 0.17 9.45
C VAL A 90 16.12 -0.61 9.72
N THR A 91 16.13 -1.90 9.40
CA THR A 91 17.29 -2.78 9.58
C THR A 91 17.41 -3.76 8.42
N VAL A 92 18.65 -3.99 7.99
CA VAL A 92 19.03 -5.07 7.05
C VAL A 92 19.91 -6.13 7.72
N ASP A 93 20.07 -6.05 9.05
CA ASP A 93 20.84 -7.02 9.83
C ASP A 93 20.07 -8.34 9.94
N PRO A 94 20.63 -9.48 9.45
CA PRO A 94 19.98 -10.77 9.52
C PRO A 94 19.55 -11.20 10.94
N ALA A 95 20.33 -10.85 11.98
CA ALA A 95 20.00 -11.19 13.36
C ALA A 95 18.76 -10.42 13.84
N ASN A 96 18.62 -9.15 13.44
CA ASN A 96 17.42 -8.37 13.73
C ASN A 96 16.21 -8.90 12.94
N LEU A 97 16.40 -9.29 11.68
CA LEU A 97 15.35 -9.89 10.86
C LEU A 97 14.86 -11.21 11.46
N GLU A 98 15.76 -12.10 11.90
CA GLU A 98 15.38 -13.33 12.60
C GLU A 98 14.66 -13.02 13.92
N TYR A 99 15.13 -12.03 14.68
CA TYR A 99 14.48 -11.64 15.92
C TYR A 99 13.04 -11.15 15.69
N ILE A 100 12.82 -10.31 14.69
CA ILE A 100 11.52 -9.71 14.37
C ILE A 100 10.58 -10.74 13.72
N LEU A 101 11.03 -11.45 12.68
CA LEU A 101 10.17 -12.28 11.83
C LEU A 101 9.98 -13.70 12.36
N LYS A 102 10.85 -14.19 13.25
CA LYS A 102 10.81 -15.57 13.78
C LYS A 102 10.75 -15.61 15.30
N SER A 103 11.75 -15.05 15.99
CA SER A 103 11.91 -15.27 17.44
C SER A 103 10.86 -14.54 18.29
N LYS A 104 10.49 -13.32 17.91
CA LYS A 104 9.56 -12.46 18.65
C LYS A 104 8.46 -11.85 17.77
N PHE A 105 8.00 -12.58 16.74
CA PHE A 105 6.97 -12.14 15.80
C PHE A 105 5.75 -11.48 16.47
N LYS A 106 5.19 -12.09 17.53
CA LYS A 106 4.03 -11.55 18.27
C LYS A 106 4.26 -10.17 18.90
N LYS A 107 5.52 -9.71 19.06
CA LYS A 107 5.84 -8.38 19.58
C LYS A 107 5.89 -7.30 18.50
N PHE A 108 5.82 -7.68 17.23
CA PHE A 108 5.92 -6.79 16.07
C PHE A 108 4.67 -6.88 15.18
N PRO A 109 3.46 -6.58 15.71
CA PRO A 109 2.27 -6.47 14.88
C PRO A 109 2.40 -5.28 13.90
N LYS A 110 1.58 -5.25 12.85
CA LYS A 110 1.50 -4.07 11.96
C LYS A 110 1.03 -2.85 12.76
N GLY A 111 0.09 -3.08 13.69
CA GLY A 111 -0.35 -2.11 14.67
C GLY A 111 -1.30 -1.05 14.11
N LYS A 112 -1.83 -0.24 15.03
CA LYS A 112 -2.91 0.73 14.73
C LYS A 112 -2.56 1.70 13.59
N TYR A 113 -1.31 2.16 13.50
CA TYR A 113 -0.88 3.12 12.48
C TYR A 113 -1.05 2.58 11.05
N TYR A 114 -0.67 1.32 10.82
CA TYR A 114 -0.83 0.65 9.53
C TYR A 114 -2.30 0.32 9.29
N ARG A 115 -2.96 -0.24 10.30
CA ARG A 115 -4.33 -0.72 10.22
C ARG A 115 -5.36 0.34 9.88
N GLU A 116 -5.26 1.51 10.50
CA GLU A 116 -6.19 2.62 10.26
C GLU A 116 -6.12 3.20 8.84
N ARG A 117 -4.99 2.99 8.14
CA ARG A 117 -4.79 3.51 6.78
C ARG A 117 -5.42 2.61 5.74
N PHE A 118 -5.30 1.30 5.94
CA PHE A 118 -5.86 0.29 5.05
C PHE A 118 -7.30 -0.10 5.39
N SER A 119 -7.84 0.29 6.54
CA SER A 119 -9.16 -0.19 7.02
C SER A 119 -10.31 0.04 6.04
N ASP A 120 -10.31 1.17 5.33
CA ASP A 120 -11.40 1.48 4.38
C ASP A 120 -11.34 0.63 3.11
N PHE A 121 -10.14 0.21 2.71
CA PHE A 121 -9.92 -0.52 1.45
C PHE A 121 -9.87 -2.04 1.66
N LEU A 122 -9.11 -2.51 2.65
CA LEU A 122 -8.85 -3.92 2.91
C LEU A 122 -9.60 -4.47 4.14
N GLY A 123 -10.31 -3.62 4.89
CA GLY A 123 -11.02 -4.02 6.09
C GLY A 123 -10.10 -4.68 7.13
N ASP A 124 -10.60 -5.70 7.80
CA ASP A 124 -9.83 -6.57 8.70
C ASP A 124 -9.45 -7.91 8.03
N GLY A 125 -9.23 -7.88 6.70
CA GLY A 125 -8.77 -9.03 5.94
C GLY A 125 -7.31 -9.40 6.22
N ILE A 126 -6.87 -10.49 5.59
CA ILE A 126 -5.55 -11.11 5.82
C ILE A 126 -4.34 -10.17 5.67
N PHE A 127 -4.47 -9.11 4.88
CA PHE A 127 -3.42 -8.12 4.69
C PHE A 127 -3.38 -7.05 5.79
N ASN A 128 -4.48 -6.85 6.53
CA ASN A 128 -4.61 -5.79 7.53
C ASN A 128 -4.80 -6.31 8.96
N ALA A 129 -5.24 -7.56 9.14
CA ALA A 129 -5.34 -8.18 10.45
C ALA A 129 -3.97 -8.35 11.14
N ASP A 130 -4.00 -8.45 12.47
CA ASP A 130 -2.87 -8.78 13.34
C ASP A 130 -3.22 -10.02 14.18
N ASP A 131 -2.19 -10.60 14.80
CA ASP A 131 -2.29 -11.65 15.82
C ASP A 131 -3.12 -12.88 15.40
N ASP A 132 -4.01 -13.35 16.28
CA ASP A 132 -4.73 -14.60 16.11
C ASP A 132 -5.73 -14.55 14.94
N VAL A 133 -6.34 -13.38 14.69
CA VAL A 133 -7.23 -13.17 13.54
C VAL A 133 -6.46 -13.34 12.23
N TRP A 134 -5.27 -12.73 12.13
CA TRP A 134 -4.41 -12.91 10.97
C TRP A 134 -3.97 -14.36 10.81
N LYS A 135 -3.57 -15.01 11.91
CA LYS A 135 -3.09 -16.40 11.91
C LYS A 135 -4.17 -17.34 11.39
N GLU A 136 -5.41 -17.15 11.82
CA GLU A 136 -6.54 -18.00 11.41
C GLU A 136 -6.88 -17.80 9.93
N GLN A 137 -7.03 -16.54 9.48
CA GLN A 137 -7.24 -16.23 8.06
C GLN A 137 -6.11 -16.78 7.18
N ARG A 138 -4.84 -16.70 7.64
CA ARG A 138 -3.67 -17.23 6.93
C ARG A 138 -3.66 -18.75 6.88
N ARG A 139 -4.09 -19.42 7.95
CA ARG A 139 -4.21 -20.88 8.01
C ARG A 139 -5.20 -21.38 6.96
N VAL A 140 -6.40 -20.80 6.92
CA VAL A 140 -7.46 -21.16 5.96
C VAL A 140 -7.01 -20.86 4.53
N ALA A 141 -6.52 -19.65 4.25
CA ALA A 141 -6.06 -19.27 2.91
C ALA A 141 -4.92 -20.18 2.39
N ASN A 142 -3.93 -20.48 3.23
CA ASN A 142 -2.83 -21.37 2.85
C ASN A 142 -3.32 -22.80 2.57
N ALA A 143 -4.24 -23.33 3.39
CA ALA A 143 -4.77 -24.68 3.19
C ALA A 143 -5.47 -24.81 1.83
N GLU A 144 -6.24 -23.80 1.44
CA GLU A 144 -6.95 -23.80 0.17
C GLU A 144 -6.03 -23.55 -1.03
N MET A 145 -5.14 -22.57 -0.94
CA MET A 145 -4.21 -22.22 -2.04
C MET A 145 -3.16 -23.31 -2.33
N HIS A 146 -2.83 -24.15 -1.35
CA HIS A 146 -1.90 -25.28 -1.55
C HIS A 146 -2.60 -26.61 -1.83
N SER A 147 -3.94 -26.61 -1.95
CA SER A 147 -4.67 -27.81 -2.37
C SER A 147 -4.32 -28.18 -3.81
N SER A 148 -4.23 -29.48 -4.09
CA SER A 148 -3.95 -29.98 -5.45
C SER A 148 -4.97 -29.47 -6.48
N ARG A 149 -6.24 -29.37 -6.07
CA ARG A 149 -7.33 -28.84 -6.90
C ARG A 149 -7.14 -27.37 -7.27
N PHE A 150 -6.75 -26.52 -6.32
CA PHE A 150 -6.47 -25.11 -6.60
C PHE A 150 -5.26 -24.96 -7.52
N VAL A 151 -4.18 -25.71 -7.28
CA VAL A 151 -2.97 -25.68 -8.12
C VAL A 151 -3.29 -26.09 -9.55
N GLU A 152 -4.04 -27.17 -9.75
CA GLU A 152 -4.47 -27.61 -11.09
C GLU A 152 -5.36 -26.57 -11.78
N PHE A 153 -6.32 -25.99 -11.04
CA PHE A 153 -7.17 -24.93 -11.54
C PHE A 153 -6.39 -23.67 -11.93
N SER A 154 -5.41 -23.26 -11.10
CA SER A 154 -4.54 -22.12 -11.39
C SER A 154 -3.68 -22.38 -12.63
N PHE A 155 -3.15 -23.59 -12.81
CA PHE A 155 -2.42 -23.95 -14.01
C PHE A 155 -3.29 -23.84 -15.28
N LYS A 156 -4.49 -24.43 -15.27
CA LYS A 156 -5.44 -24.33 -16.39
C LYS A 156 -5.84 -22.89 -16.68
N THR A 157 -6.03 -22.08 -15.63
CA THR A 157 -6.30 -20.63 -15.75
C THR A 157 -5.17 -19.89 -16.46
N ILE A 158 -3.93 -20.13 -16.04
CA ILE A 158 -2.74 -19.52 -16.65
C ILE A 158 -2.59 -19.96 -18.10
N GLU A 159 -2.71 -21.26 -18.39
CA GLU A 159 -2.66 -21.80 -19.74
C GLU A 159 -3.72 -21.14 -20.64
N HIS A 160 -4.95 -21.02 -20.15
CA HIS A 160 -6.03 -20.35 -20.87
C HIS A 160 -5.68 -18.90 -21.20
N LEU A 161 -5.21 -18.11 -20.23
CA LEU A 161 -4.83 -16.71 -20.44
C LEU A 161 -3.65 -16.55 -21.40
N VAL A 162 -2.65 -17.43 -21.32
CA VAL A 162 -1.51 -17.41 -22.23
C VAL A 162 -1.96 -17.71 -23.66
N CYS A 163 -2.61 -18.87 -23.86
CA CYS A 163 -2.97 -19.35 -25.19
C CYS A 163 -4.05 -18.48 -25.86
N ASN A 164 -5.04 -18.02 -25.10
CA ASN A 164 -6.20 -17.34 -25.68
C ASN A 164 -6.12 -15.82 -25.65
N LYS A 165 -5.22 -15.22 -24.87
CA LYS A 165 -5.09 -13.77 -24.78
C LYS A 165 -3.68 -13.28 -25.07
N LEU A 166 -2.70 -13.69 -24.28
CA LEU A 166 -1.35 -13.13 -24.37
C LEU A 166 -0.73 -13.41 -25.74
N LEU A 167 -0.74 -14.66 -26.21
CA LEU A 167 -0.20 -15.03 -27.52
C LEU A 167 -0.92 -14.31 -28.66
N LYS A 168 -2.26 -14.24 -28.62
CA LYS A 168 -3.05 -13.54 -29.65
C LYS A 168 -2.77 -12.04 -29.68
N LEU A 169 -2.60 -11.42 -28.51
CA LEU A 169 -2.19 -10.02 -28.41
C LEU A 169 -0.79 -9.84 -28.99
N THR A 170 0.17 -10.70 -28.64
CA THR A 170 1.55 -10.63 -29.17
C THR A 170 1.58 -10.84 -30.68
N GLU A 171 0.78 -11.76 -31.23
CA GLU A 171 0.63 -11.97 -32.68
C GLU A 171 0.09 -10.71 -33.37
N LYS A 172 -0.97 -10.10 -32.83
CA LYS A 172 -1.52 -8.82 -33.35
C LYS A 172 -0.44 -7.73 -33.36
N LEU A 173 0.27 -7.56 -32.24
CA LEU A 173 1.31 -6.54 -32.08
C LEU A 173 2.52 -6.79 -32.99
N ALA A 174 2.88 -8.06 -33.21
CA ALA A 174 3.97 -8.42 -34.13
C ALA A 174 3.65 -8.03 -35.58
N VAL A 175 2.36 -8.07 -35.97
CA VAL A 175 1.91 -7.65 -37.30
C VAL A 175 1.74 -6.13 -37.39
N SER A 176 1.25 -5.47 -36.34
CA SER A 176 0.97 -4.02 -36.37
C SER A 176 2.24 -3.15 -36.29
N HIS A 177 3.38 -3.72 -35.88
CA HIS A 177 4.63 -2.99 -35.61
C HIS A 177 4.46 -1.83 -34.61
N GLU A 178 3.43 -1.89 -33.77
CA GLU A 178 3.16 -0.88 -32.75
C GLU A 178 4.07 -1.07 -31.54
N MET A 179 4.51 0.05 -30.96
CA MET A 179 5.20 0.01 -29.67
C MET A 179 4.20 -0.27 -28.56
N VAL A 180 4.50 -1.26 -27.72
CA VAL A 180 3.69 -1.61 -26.56
C VAL A 180 4.53 -1.52 -25.28
N ASP A 181 3.90 -1.09 -24.19
CA ASP A 181 4.51 -1.21 -22.87
C ASP A 181 4.27 -2.62 -22.30
N LEU A 182 5.34 -3.41 -22.22
CA LEU A 182 5.26 -4.76 -21.64
C LEU A 182 4.92 -4.75 -20.14
N GLN A 183 5.21 -3.66 -19.43
CA GLN A 183 4.83 -3.54 -18.02
C GLN A 183 3.30 -3.49 -17.88
N ASP A 184 2.60 -2.68 -18.70
CA ASP A 184 1.14 -2.64 -18.75
C ASP A 184 0.54 -3.99 -19.16
N VAL A 185 1.11 -4.63 -20.18
CA VAL A 185 0.67 -5.96 -20.64
C VAL A 185 0.77 -7.01 -19.52
N PHE A 186 1.91 -7.07 -18.81
CA PHE A 186 2.08 -8.03 -17.72
C PHE A 186 1.26 -7.68 -16.49
N LEU A 187 1.01 -6.40 -16.22
CA LEU A 187 0.12 -5.99 -15.14
C LEU A 187 -1.31 -6.47 -15.43
N ARG A 188 -1.80 -6.29 -16.66
CA ARG A 188 -3.12 -6.76 -17.10
C ARG A 188 -3.24 -8.28 -17.09
N PHE A 189 -2.21 -8.98 -17.57
CA PHE A 189 -2.15 -10.45 -17.49
C PHE A 189 -2.22 -10.93 -16.03
N THR A 190 -1.44 -10.31 -15.15
CA THR A 190 -1.39 -10.67 -13.73
C THR A 190 -2.73 -10.38 -13.05
N PHE A 191 -3.38 -9.27 -13.40
CA PHE A 191 -4.68 -8.89 -12.86
C PHE A 191 -5.78 -9.88 -13.28
N ASP A 192 -5.85 -10.22 -14.57
CA ASP A 192 -6.78 -11.24 -15.06
C ASP A 192 -6.54 -12.59 -14.38
N ASN A 193 -5.28 -13.02 -14.26
CA ASN A 193 -4.90 -14.27 -13.59
C ASN A 193 -5.31 -14.30 -12.12
N ILE A 194 -5.01 -13.25 -11.36
CA ILE A 194 -5.39 -13.17 -9.94
C ILE A 194 -6.91 -13.15 -9.79
N CYS A 195 -7.66 -12.43 -10.63
CA CYS A 195 -9.11 -12.41 -10.56
C CYS A 195 -9.73 -13.78 -10.90
N MET A 196 -9.18 -14.49 -11.88
CA MET A 196 -9.61 -15.85 -12.18
C MET A 196 -9.26 -16.82 -11.05
N ALA A 197 -8.06 -16.77 -10.49
CA ALA A 197 -7.66 -17.64 -9.39
C ALA A 197 -8.45 -17.35 -8.10
N ALA A 198 -8.68 -16.08 -7.78
CA ALA A 198 -9.33 -15.66 -6.54
C ALA A 198 -10.86 -15.74 -6.62
N PHE A 199 -11.46 -15.29 -7.72
CA PHE A 199 -12.91 -15.14 -7.86
C PHE A 199 -13.53 -16.05 -8.93
N GLY A 200 -12.72 -16.73 -9.75
CA GLY A 200 -13.21 -17.49 -10.91
C GLY A 200 -13.83 -16.58 -11.97
N VAL A 201 -13.40 -15.31 -12.04
CA VAL A 201 -13.92 -14.31 -12.98
C VAL A 201 -12.75 -13.70 -13.75
N ASP A 202 -12.89 -13.67 -15.07
CA ASP A 202 -11.98 -12.98 -15.97
C ASP A 202 -12.48 -11.54 -16.22
N PRO A 203 -11.77 -10.50 -15.74
CA PRO A 203 -12.16 -9.11 -15.95
C PRO A 203 -11.87 -8.60 -17.35
N GLY A 204 -11.06 -9.31 -18.15
CA GLY A 204 -10.81 -8.96 -19.55
C GLY A 204 -9.79 -7.84 -19.77
N CYS A 205 -8.90 -7.57 -18.82
CA CYS A 205 -7.92 -6.49 -18.92
C CYS A 205 -6.90 -6.73 -20.05
N LEU A 206 -6.56 -7.99 -20.32
CA LEU A 206 -5.67 -8.39 -21.41
C LEU A 206 -6.43 -8.69 -22.72
N GLY A 207 -7.39 -7.83 -23.08
CA GLY A 207 -8.06 -7.89 -24.38
C GLY A 207 -7.13 -7.45 -25.52
N LEU A 208 -7.49 -7.79 -26.77
CA LEU A 208 -6.71 -7.41 -27.97
C LEU A 208 -6.50 -5.90 -28.12
N ASP A 209 -7.43 -5.10 -27.60
CA ASP A 209 -7.39 -3.64 -27.65
C ASP A 209 -7.01 -3.02 -26.29
N LEU A 210 -6.48 -3.84 -25.36
CA LEU A 210 -6.07 -3.44 -24.02
C LEU A 210 -7.12 -2.56 -23.31
N PRO A 211 -8.38 -3.05 -23.20
CA PRO A 211 -9.50 -2.24 -22.75
C PRO A 211 -9.29 -1.76 -21.31
N ASP A 212 -9.83 -0.59 -21.02
CA ASP A 212 -9.74 -0.02 -19.69
C ASP A 212 -10.88 -0.57 -18.81
N VAL A 213 -10.52 -1.46 -17.89
CA VAL A 213 -11.48 -2.14 -17.03
C VAL A 213 -11.73 -1.31 -15.77
N PRO A 214 -12.98 -0.85 -15.50
CA PRO A 214 -13.28 0.03 -14.37
C PRO A 214 -12.87 -0.54 -13.02
N PHE A 215 -13.03 -1.85 -12.83
CA PHE A 215 -12.62 -2.53 -11.59
C PHE A 215 -11.10 -2.51 -11.40
N ALA A 216 -10.32 -2.83 -12.44
CA ALA A 216 -8.86 -2.82 -12.37
C ALA A 216 -8.32 -1.41 -12.07
N ARG A 217 -8.82 -0.41 -12.80
CA ARG A 217 -8.46 1.00 -12.57
C ARG A 217 -8.83 1.47 -11.16
N ALA A 218 -10.03 1.12 -10.69
CA ALA A 218 -10.48 1.50 -9.34
C ALA A 218 -9.62 0.83 -8.25
N PHE A 219 -9.22 -0.43 -8.46
CA PHE A 219 -8.37 -1.16 -7.52
C PHE A 219 -6.96 -0.56 -7.43
N GLU A 220 -6.36 -0.22 -8.58
CA GLU A 220 -5.07 0.46 -8.64
C GLU A 220 -5.12 1.84 -7.96
N GLN A 221 -6.12 2.66 -8.28
CA GLN A 221 -6.30 3.97 -7.65
C GLN A 221 -6.57 3.87 -6.15
N ALA A 222 -7.35 2.89 -5.71
CA ALA A 222 -7.58 2.65 -4.28
C ALA A 222 -6.27 2.31 -3.57
N THR A 223 -5.42 1.50 -4.19
CA THR A 223 -4.11 1.13 -3.66
C THR A 223 -3.19 2.35 -3.56
N GLU A 224 -3.06 3.13 -4.64
CA GLU A 224 -2.22 4.34 -4.68
C GLU A 224 -2.65 5.36 -3.62
N LEU A 225 -3.95 5.71 -3.59
CA LEU A 225 -4.50 6.68 -2.64
C LEU A 225 -4.39 6.20 -1.18
N THR A 226 -4.52 4.89 -0.94
CA THR A 226 -4.31 4.31 0.38
C THR A 226 -2.84 4.40 0.80
N LEU A 227 -1.90 4.11 -0.10
CA LEU A 227 -0.47 4.26 0.15
C LEU A 227 -0.08 5.73 0.37
N PHE A 228 -0.73 6.67 -0.32
CA PHE A 228 -0.52 8.10 -0.12
C PHE A 228 -0.81 8.56 1.32
N ARG A 229 -1.74 7.90 2.04
CA ARG A 229 -2.01 8.16 3.47
C ARG A 229 -0.79 7.91 4.38
N PHE A 230 0.25 7.21 3.92
CA PHE A 230 1.49 7.05 4.68
C PHE A 230 2.39 8.30 4.62
N LEU A 231 2.25 9.12 3.57
CA LEU A 231 2.94 10.39 3.42
C LEU A 231 2.17 11.55 4.08
N VAL A 232 0.85 11.41 4.21
CA VAL A 232 -0.02 12.42 4.83
C VAL A 232 -0.17 12.17 6.34
N PRO A 233 0.07 13.17 7.21
CA PRO A 233 -0.09 13.00 8.66
C PRO A 233 -1.54 12.76 9.09
N PRO A 234 -1.80 12.04 10.20
CA PRO A 234 -3.15 11.78 10.71
C PRO A 234 -4.02 13.02 10.92
N PHE A 235 -3.44 14.13 11.35
CA PHE A 235 -4.17 15.39 11.57
C PHE A 235 -4.55 16.11 10.27
N VAL A 236 -4.09 15.63 9.11
CA VAL A 236 -4.46 16.16 7.79
C VAL A 236 -5.45 15.23 7.10
N TRP A 237 -5.11 13.94 6.93
CA TRP A 237 -5.98 13.03 6.17
C TRP A 237 -7.28 12.68 6.89
N LYS A 238 -7.30 12.64 8.24
CA LYS A 238 -8.55 12.33 8.98
C LYS A 238 -9.58 13.45 8.84
N PRO A 239 -9.24 14.76 8.98
CA PRO A 239 -10.15 15.83 8.61
C PRO A 239 -10.56 15.77 7.13
N MET A 240 -9.63 15.53 6.20
CA MET A 240 -9.98 15.41 4.78
C MET A 240 -11.01 14.29 4.52
N LYS A 241 -10.86 13.16 5.20
CA LYS A 241 -11.82 12.05 5.18
C LYS A 241 -13.17 12.45 5.75
N TYR A 242 -13.17 13.14 6.89
CA TYR A 242 -14.37 13.61 7.59
C TYR A 242 -15.17 14.59 6.73
N PHE A 243 -14.51 15.55 6.09
CA PHE A 243 -15.14 16.55 5.23
C PHE A 243 -15.36 16.09 3.79
N ASP A 244 -14.94 14.88 3.44
CA ASP A 244 -15.07 14.33 2.08
C ASP A 244 -14.42 15.21 1.00
N ILE A 245 -13.14 15.55 1.20
CA ILE A 245 -12.39 16.45 0.30
C ILE A 245 -11.13 15.81 -0.29
N GLY A 246 -10.77 16.23 -1.50
CA GLY A 246 -9.51 15.90 -2.16
C GLY A 246 -9.32 14.40 -2.40
N THR A 247 -8.15 13.89 -2.02
CA THR A 247 -7.74 12.49 -2.21
C THR A 247 -8.65 11.50 -1.46
N GLU A 248 -9.19 11.90 -0.31
CA GLU A 248 -10.04 11.05 0.52
C GLU A 248 -11.43 10.85 -0.08
N ARG A 249 -11.97 11.87 -0.77
CA ARG A 249 -13.20 11.72 -1.56
C ARG A 249 -13.03 10.73 -2.69
N ARG A 250 -11.97 10.92 -3.49
CA ARG A 250 -11.64 10.03 -4.60
C ARG A 250 -11.44 8.60 -4.11
N LEU A 251 -10.74 8.42 -2.98
CA LEU A 251 -10.51 7.11 -2.37
C LEU A 251 -11.83 6.41 -2.01
N ARG A 252 -12.76 7.13 -1.37
CA ARG A 252 -14.11 6.60 -1.08
C ARG A 252 -14.87 6.22 -2.35
N GLU A 253 -14.79 7.02 -3.41
CA GLU A 253 -15.47 6.75 -4.68
C GLU A 253 -14.92 5.48 -5.36
N VAL A 254 -13.60 5.31 -5.43
CA VAL A 254 -12.99 4.11 -6.03
C VAL A 254 -13.18 2.85 -5.18
N ILE A 255 -13.13 2.97 -3.84
CA ILE A 255 -13.44 1.86 -2.94
C ILE A 255 -14.87 1.35 -3.15
N LYS A 256 -15.85 2.25 -3.38
CA LYS A 256 -17.22 1.84 -3.70
C LYS A 256 -17.29 0.98 -4.96
N VAL A 257 -16.50 1.29 -5.99
CA VAL A 257 -16.45 0.49 -7.23
C VAL A 257 -15.87 -0.91 -6.94
N VAL A 258 -14.78 -0.97 -6.17
CA VAL A 258 -14.15 -2.24 -5.76
C VAL A 258 -15.12 -3.09 -4.94
N HIS A 259 -15.76 -2.52 -3.92
CA HIS A 259 -16.71 -3.25 -3.08
C HIS A 259 -17.94 -3.70 -3.86
N LYS A 260 -18.49 -2.86 -4.74
CA LYS A 260 -19.61 -3.25 -5.59
C LYS A 260 -19.28 -4.46 -6.47
N PHE A 261 -18.07 -4.51 -7.03
CA PHE A 261 -17.61 -5.67 -7.78
C PHE A 261 -17.49 -6.91 -6.87
N ALA A 262 -16.77 -6.79 -5.75
CA ALA A 262 -16.55 -7.90 -4.83
C ALA A 262 -17.86 -8.46 -4.24
N GLU A 263 -18.76 -7.60 -3.77
CA GLU A 263 -20.08 -7.98 -3.23
C GLU A 263 -20.92 -8.69 -4.28
N LYS A 264 -20.96 -8.19 -5.51
CA LYS A 264 -21.66 -8.84 -6.62
C LYS A 264 -21.09 -10.24 -6.86
N THR A 265 -19.77 -10.36 -7.00
CA THR A 265 -19.13 -11.66 -7.26
C THR A 265 -19.38 -12.68 -6.14
N VAL A 266 -19.33 -12.25 -4.88
CA VAL A 266 -19.65 -13.10 -3.72
C VAL A 266 -21.13 -13.51 -3.74
N SER A 267 -22.05 -12.57 -4.01
CA SER A 267 -23.48 -12.84 -4.06
C SER A 267 -23.83 -13.82 -5.18
N ASP A 268 -23.34 -13.57 -6.40
CA ASP A 268 -23.54 -14.43 -7.56
C ASP A 268 -23.01 -15.84 -7.27
N ARG A 269 -21.82 -15.95 -6.67
CA ARG A 269 -21.24 -17.25 -6.31
C ARG A 269 -22.05 -18.00 -5.25
N LYS A 270 -22.55 -17.31 -4.22
CA LYS A 270 -23.42 -17.94 -3.21
C LYS A 270 -24.70 -18.48 -3.84
N PHE A 271 -25.31 -17.74 -4.76
CA PHE A 271 -26.50 -18.18 -5.48
C PHE A 271 -26.23 -19.41 -6.36
N GLU A 272 -25.11 -19.43 -7.09
CA GLU A 272 -24.67 -20.57 -7.89
C GLU A 272 -24.46 -21.84 -7.03
N CYS A 273 -23.80 -21.71 -5.88
CA CYS A 273 -23.58 -22.83 -4.95
C CYS A 273 -24.88 -23.45 -4.44
N GLN A 274 -25.89 -22.62 -4.14
CA GLN A 274 -27.19 -23.08 -3.65
C GLN A 274 -27.99 -23.82 -4.72
N ARG A 275 -27.92 -23.34 -5.98
CA ARG A 275 -28.73 -23.88 -7.09
C ARG A 275 -28.18 -25.17 -7.67
N SER A 276 -26.85 -25.35 -7.65
CA SER A 276 -26.16 -26.51 -8.25
C SER A 276 -25.94 -27.68 -7.28
N GLY A 277 -26.57 -27.70 -6.10
CA GLY A 277 -26.51 -28.83 -5.17
C GLY A 277 -25.09 -29.20 -4.69
N GLY A 278 -24.18 -28.23 -4.62
CA GLY A 278 -22.80 -28.45 -4.16
C GLY A 278 -21.83 -29.04 -5.21
N ILE A 279 -22.27 -29.34 -6.44
CA ILE A 279 -21.38 -29.77 -7.53
C ILE A 279 -20.97 -28.54 -8.35
N LEU A 280 -20.07 -27.74 -7.81
CA LEU A 280 -19.28 -26.82 -8.62
C LEU A 280 -17.89 -27.42 -8.78
N ASP A 281 -17.55 -27.86 -9.99
CA ASP A 281 -16.19 -28.23 -10.43
C ASP A 281 -15.20 -27.04 -10.38
N ARG A 282 -15.65 -25.89 -9.85
CA ARG A 282 -14.82 -24.70 -9.69
C ARG A 282 -13.98 -24.80 -8.43
N SER A 283 -12.68 -24.67 -8.61
CA SER A 283 -11.68 -24.73 -7.54
C SER A 283 -11.01 -23.37 -7.29
N ASP A 284 -11.66 -22.27 -7.69
CA ASP A 284 -11.20 -20.92 -7.35
C ASP A 284 -11.33 -20.65 -5.85
N LEU A 285 -10.51 -19.73 -5.33
CA LEU A 285 -10.37 -19.50 -3.90
C LEU A 285 -11.70 -19.09 -3.24
N LEU A 286 -12.50 -18.23 -3.87
CA LEU A 286 -13.78 -17.79 -3.32
C LEU A 286 -14.75 -18.96 -3.12
N THR A 287 -14.88 -19.86 -4.10
CA THR A 287 -15.71 -21.08 -3.95
C THR A 287 -15.27 -21.90 -2.74
N ARG A 288 -13.95 -22.09 -2.59
CA ARG A 288 -13.36 -22.86 -1.51
C ARG A 288 -13.59 -22.23 -0.15
N LEU A 289 -13.46 -20.91 -0.04
CA LEU A 289 -13.75 -20.17 1.19
C LEU A 289 -15.23 -20.25 1.56
N ILE A 290 -16.16 -20.17 0.59
CA ILE A 290 -17.61 -20.30 0.86
C ILE A 290 -17.97 -21.71 1.34
N GLN A 291 -17.31 -22.75 0.83
CA GLN A 291 -17.55 -24.14 1.20
C GLN A 291 -16.79 -24.58 2.46
N GLY A 292 -15.88 -23.75 2.97
CA GLY A 292 -15.06 -24.07 4.13
C GLY A 292 -15.90 -24.26 5.40
N PRO A 293 -15.47 -25.15 6.32
CA PRO A 293 -16.24 -25.54 7.50
C PRO A 293 -16.53 -24.42 8.50
N ASP A 294 -15.87 -23.26 8.38
CA ASP A 294 -15.99 -22.14 9.33
C ASP A 294 -17.12 -21.13 8.98
N LEU A 295 -17.89 -21.37 7.92
CA LEU A 295 -19.03 -20.52 7.48
C LEU A 295 -20.39 -21.24 7.47
N GLN A 296 -20.45 -22.47 8.00
CA GLN A 296 -21.70 -23.19 8.31
C GLN A 296 -22.04 -23.04 9.80
#